data_AF-A0A0A0B1N7-F1
#
_entry.id   AF-A0A0A0B1N7-F1
#
_cell.length_a   1.000
_cell.length_b   1.000
_cell.length_c   1.000
_cell.angle_alpha   90.00
_cell.angle_beta   90.00
_cell.angle_gamma   90.00
#
_symmetry.space_group_name_H-M   'P 1'
#
loop_
_entity.id
_entity.type
_entity.pdbx_description
1 polymer ?
#
loop_
_entity_poly.entity_id
_entity_poly.type
_entity_poly.pdbx_seq_one_letter_code
_entity_poly.pdbx_strand_id
1 'polypeptide(L)'
;AKVLSLAPRVRGVGDAVLAAGELVETAQADAKAATEERDASERTALLRSLGAEGAATIPPALRAQVRQLEEDQKRRATRAQRDVLDRAMVDLLSLYRDVLVIQLGAAVELVNVEHEETVRTLAESSTPEQTLRRMDAVGVARTRLAGNVAPLLAVEAMAIALRPQG
;
A
#
# COMPACT_ATOMS: atom_id res chain seq x y z
N ALA A 1 -3.04 0.19 12.38
CA ALA A 1 -2.85 0.94 11.11
C ALA A 1 -4.18 1.14 10.36
N LYS A 2 -4.37 2.24 9.59
CA LYS A 2 -5.64 2.54 8.86
C LYS A 2 -6.12 1.39 7.96
N VAL A 3 -5.18 0.65 7.38
CA VAL A 3 -5.45 -0.56 6.55
C VAL A 3 -6.18 -1.66 7.29
N LEU A 4 -5.99 -1.80 8.61
CA LEU A 4 -6.62 -2.86 9.41
C LEU A 4 -8.13 -2.66 9.55
N SER A 5 -8.62 -1.43 9.31
CA SER A 5 -10.04 -1.14 9.22
C SER A 5 -10.71 -1.66 7.93
N LEU A 6 -9.93 -2.06 6.92
CA LEU A 6 -10.47 -2.62 5.67
C LEU A 6 -11.19 -3.95 5.90
N ALA A 7 -10.57 -4.84 6.69
CA ALA A 7 -11.05 -6.20 6.88
C ALA A 7 -12.51 -6.29 7.39
N PRO A 8 -12.94 -5.53 8.42
CA PRO A 8 -14.33 -5.56 8.88
C PRO A 8 -15.31 -4.73 8.03
N ARG A 9 -14.83 -3.76 7.22
CA ARG A 9 -15.69 -2.83 6.46
C ARG A 9 -16.12 -3.36 5.09
N VAL A 10 -15.35 -4.28 4.52
CA VAL A 10 -15.56 -4.77 3.16
C VAL A 10 -16.62 -5.88 3.14
N ARG A 11 -17.90 -5.52 2.94
CA ARG A 11 -19.03 -6.45 2.95
C ARG A 11 -19.53 -6.80 1.54
N GLY A 12 -19.37 -5.89 0.57
CA GLY A 12 -19.71 -6.09 -0.83
C GLY A 12 -18.55 -5.81 -1.80
N VAL A 13 -18.75 -6.10 -3.09
CA VAL A 13 -17.76 -5.75 -4.14
C VAL A 13 -17.54 -4.24 -4.21
N GLY A 14 -18.62 -3.45 -4.10
CA GLY A 14 -18.54 -1.99 -4.10
C GLY A 14 -17.66 -1.46 -2.97
N ASP A 15 -17.88 -1.93 -1.74
CA ASP A 15 -17.05 -1.56 -0.58
C ASP A 15 -15.59 -1.94 -0.81
N ALA A 16 -15.33 -3.12 -1.39
CA ALA A 16 -13.98 -3.59 -1.66
C ALA A 16 -13.23 -2.67 -2.64
N VAL A 17 -13.88 -2.28 -3.74
CA VAL A 17 -13.28 -1.42 -4.78
C VAL A 17 -13.04 -0.01 -4.25
N LEU A 18 -14.01 0.57 -3.53
CA LEU A 18 -13.86 1.89 -2.93
C LEU A 18 -12.71 1.90 -1.91
N ALA A 19 -12.67 0.92 -1.03
CA ALA A 19 -11.65 0.85 0.02
C ALA A 19 -10.25 0.56 -0.55
N ALA A 20 -10.16 -0.21 -1.65
CA ALA A 20 -8.93 -0.37 -2.42
C ALA A 20 -8.45 0.95 -3.04
N GLY A 21 -9.37 1.72 -3.65
CA GLY A 21 -9.09 3.04 -4.20
C GLY A 21 -8.53 3.99 -3.14
N GLU A 22 -9.21 4.11 -1.99
CA GLU A 22 -8.77 4.93 -0.87
C GLU A 22 -7.36 4.53 -0.37
N LEU A 23 -7.07 3.23 -0.31
CA LEU A 23 -5.75 2.74 0.11
C LEU A 23 -4.65 3.12 -0.90
N VAL A 24 -4.92 2.95 -2.19
CA VAL A 24 -3.95 3.30 -3.25
C VAL A 24 -3.71 4.81 -3.33
N GLU A 25 -4.76 5.61 -3.18
CA GLU A 25 -4.67 7.08 -3.13
C GLU A 25 -3.89 7.54 -1.91
N THR A 26 -4.19 6.99 -0.73
CA THR A 26 -3.45 7.29 0.51
C THR A 26 -1.97 6.94 0.33
N ALA A 27 -1.66 5.75 -0.19
CA ALA A 27 -0.27 5.34 -0.42
C ALA A 27 0.46 6.24 -1.43
N GLN A 28 -0.26 6.74 -2.46
CA GLN A 28 0.29 7.69 -3.42
C GLN A 28 0.58 9.05 -2.77
N ALA A 29 -0.32 9.54 -1.94
CA ALA A 29 -0.17 10.79 -1.21
C ALA A 29 1.02 10.71 -0.23
N ASP A 30 1.12 9.61 0.53
CA ASP A 30 2.22 9.38 1.47
C ASP A 30 3.57 9.31 0.74
N ALA A 31 3.64 8.59 -0.38
CA ALA A 31 4.86 8.49 -1.20
C ALA A 31 5.29 9.86 -1.76
N LYS A 32 4.34 10.69 -2.18
CA LYS A 32 4.61 12.04 -2.67
C LYS A 32 5.09 12.94 -1.53
N ALA A 33 4.40 12.96 -0.39
CA ALA A 33 4.77 13.76 0.77
C ALA A 33 6.17 13.39 1.30
N ALA A 34 6.52 12.10 1.30
CA ALA A 34 7.83 11.62 1.72
C ALA A 34 8.99 12.04 0.79
N THR A 35 8.69 12.45 -0.45
CA THR A 35 9.72 12.78 -1.47
C THR A 35 9.73 14.24 -1.89
N GLU A 36 8.67 15.01 -1.60
CA GLU A 36 8.44 16.37 -2.09
C GLU A 36 9.59 17.34 -1.77
N GLU A 37 9.99 17.47 -0.50
CA GLU A 37 11.06 18.38 -0.09
C GLU A 37 12.40 18.01 -0.75
N ARG A 38 12.70 16.71 -0.75
CA ARG A 38 13.92 16.19 -1.36
C ARG A 38 13.95 16.47 -2.86
N ASP A 39 12.87 16.20 -3.57
CA ASP A 39 12.78 16.35 -5.01
C ASP A 39 12.90 17.83 -5.42
N ALA A 40 12.32 18.74 -4.63
CA ALA A 40 12.50 20.19 -4.80
C ALA A 40 13.95 20.63 -4.57
N SER A 41 14.62 20.08 -3.55
CA SER A 41 16.03 20.37 -3.26
C SER A 41 16.96 19.87 -4.37
N GLU A 42 16.73 18.66 -4.89
CA GLU A 42 17.52 18.06 -5.96
C GLU A 42 17.35 18.84 -7.27
N ARG A 43 16.13 19.28 -7.57
CA ARG A 43 15.85 20.13 -8.74
C ARG A 43 16.60 21.45 -8.65
N THR A 44 16.53 22.11 -7.50
CA THR A 44 17.22 23.39 -7.27
C THR A 44 18.73 23.22 -7.39
N ALA A 45 19.28 22.17 -6.78
CA ALA A 45 20.70 21.87 -6.87
C ALA A 45 21.16 21.58 -8.31
N LEU A 46 20.36 20.83 -9.08
CA LEU A 46 20.64 20.58 -10.49
C LEU A 46 20.68 21.88 -11.29
N LEU A 47 19.66 22.72 -11.17
CA LEU A 47 19.61 24.01 -11.89
C LEU A 47 20.80 24.91 -11.53
N ARG A 48 21.19 24.96 -10.25
CA ARG A 48 22.40 25.69 -9.82
C ARG A 48 23.66 25.16 -10.48
N SER A 49 23.88 23.85 -10.47
CA SER A 49 25.07 23.24 -11.10
C SER A 49 25.12 23.47 -12.61
N LEU A 50 23.96 23.64 -13.26
CA LEU A 50 23.85 23.94 -14.69
C LEU A 50 23.85 25.45 -15.00
N GLY A 51 24.03 26.32 -14.00
CA GLY A 51 24.03 27.78 -14.17
C GLY A 51 22.67 28.39 -14.52
N ALA A 52 21.58 27.69 -14.22
CA ALA A 52 20.20 28.08 -14.52
C ALA A 52 19.35 28.30 -13.25
N GLU A 53 19.98 28.52 -12.09
CA GLU A 53 19.27 28.86 -10.87
C GLU A 53 18.49 30.17 -11.04
N GLY A 54 17.21 30.17 -10.65
CA GLY A 54 16.33 31.34 -10.80
C GLY A 54 15.86 31.64 -12.22
N ALA A 55 16.19 30.80 -13.21
CA ALA A 55 15.69 30.97 -14.58
C ALA A 55 14.17 30.77 -14.65
N ALA A 56 13.45 31.72 -15.25
CA ALA A 56 11.99 31.66 -15.39
C ALA A 56 11.53 30.48 -16.28
N THR A 57 12.38 30.03 -17.21
CA THR A 57 12.14 28.85 -18.04
C THR A 57 13.42 28.05 -18.20
N ILE A 58 13.29 26.74 -18.39
CA ILE A 58 14.43 25.84 -18.55
C ILE A 58 14.98 25.97 -19.98
N PRO A 59 16.26 26.38 -20.15
CA PRO A 59 16.88 26.50 -21.47
C PRO A 59 16.81 25.18 -22.25
N PRO A 60 16.62 25.22 -23.59
CA PRO A 60 16.52 24.01 -24.42
C PRO A 60 17.65 22.99 -24.19
N ALA A 61 18.88 23.47 -24.01
CA ALA A 61 20.07 22.64 -23.80
C ALA A 61 20.06 21.86 -22.48
N LEU A 62 19.26 22.28 -21.50
CA LEU A 62 19.21 21.69 -20.15
C LEU A 62 18.00 20.79 -19.91
N ARG A 63 17.04 20.75 -20.86
CA ARG A 63 15.78 20.01 -20.70
C ARG A 63 16.00 18.50 -20.53
N ALA A 64 17.02 17.94 -21.18
CA ALA A 64 17.30 16.52 -21.11
C ALA A 64 17.70 16.09 -19.69
N GLN A 65 18.57 16.87 -19.03
CA GLN A 65 19.05 16.60 -17.67
C GLN A 65 17.93 16.76 -16.65
N VAL A 66 17.11 17.80 -16.80
CA VAL A 66 15.94 18.02 -15.91
C VAL A 66 14.92 16.90 -16.08
N ARG A 67 14.63 16.50 -17.32
CA ARG A 67 13.72 15.38 -17.58
C ARG A 67 14.26 14.07 -17.00
N GLN A 68 15.56 13.82 -17.10
CA GLN A 68 16.18 12.63 -16.50
C GLN A 68 16.01 12.63 -14.97
N LEU A 69 16.21 13.77 -14.30
CA LEU A 69 15.95 13.91 -12.87
C LEU A 69 14.47 13.62 -12.54
N GLU A 70 13.53 14.20 -13.29
CA GLU A 70 12.09 13.98 -13.10
C GLU A 70 11.70 12.50 -13.31
N GLU A 71 12.30 11.81 -14.28
CA GLU A 71 12.09 10.37 -14.50
C GLU A 71 12.61 9.53 -13.33
N ASP A 72 13.77 9.87 -12.77
CA ASP A 72 14.32 9.18 -11.60
C ASP A 72 13.52 9.46 -10.32
N GLN A 73 13.06 10.70 -10.12
CA GLN A 73 12.11 11.09 -9.07
C GLN A 73 10.82 10.28 -9.17
N LYS A 74 10.23 10.19 -10.37
CA LYS A 74 9.03 9.40 -10.63
C LYS A 74 9.23 7.91 -10.33
N ARG A 75 10.39 7.34 -10.68
CA ARG A 75 10.73 5.95 -10.34
C ARG A 75 10.84 5.74 -8.83
N ARG A 76 11.45 6.70 -8.10
CA ARG A 76 11.52 6.67 -6.63
C ARG A 76 10.14 6.74 -6.00
N ALA A 77 9.30 7.68 -6.41
CA ALA A 77 7.93 7.81 -5.92
C ALA A 77 7.10 6.53 -6.17
N THR A 78 7.25 5.92 -7.35
CA THR A 78 6.57 4.65 -7.68
C THR A 78 7.00 3.51 -6.74
N ARG A 79 8.30 3.41 -6.41
CA ARG A 79 8.79 2.41 -5.45
C ARG A 79 8.26 2.68 -4.05
N ALA A 80 8.32 3.93 -3.59
CA ALA A 80 7.80 4.32 -2.27
C ALA A 80 6.31 3.98 -2.12
N GLN A 81 5.49 4.23 -3.15
CA GLN A 81 4.07 3.84 -3.14
C GLN A 81 3.90 2.33 -2.98
N ARG A 82 4.68 1.53 -3.72
CA ARG A 82 4.63 0.06 -3.63
C ARG A 82 5.06 -0.44 -2.25
N ASP A 83 6.07 0.17 -1.65
CA ASP A 83 6.55 -0.20 -0.31
C ASP A 83 5.51 0.10 0.76
N VAL A 84 4.78 1.23 0.64
CA VAL A 84 3.65 1.56 1.53
C VAL A 84 2.54 0.52 1.40
N LEU A 85 2.17 0.13 0.17
CA LEU A 85 1.17 -0.91 -0.07
C LEU A 85 1.64 -2.28 0.44
N ASP A 86 2.92 -2.64 0.26
CA ASP A 86 3.46 -3.90 0.78
C ASP A 86 3.38 -3.97 2.30
N ARG A 87 3.76 -2.89 2.99
CA ARG A 87 3.62 -2.79 4.44
C ARG A 87 2.17 -2.93 4.89
N ALA A 88 1.23 -2.29 4.21
CA ALA A 88 -0.19 -2.44 4.47
C ALA A 88 -0.68 -3.89 4.33
N MET A 89 -0.18 -4.63 3.34
CA MET A 89 -0.49 -6.06 3.16
C MET A 89 0.16 -6.94 4.23
N VAL A 90 1.37 -6.62 4.68
CA VAL A 90 2.01 -7.32 5.81
C VAL A 90 1.22 -7.10 7.10
N ASP A 91 0.73 -5.88 7.34
CA ASP A 91 -0.15 -5.60 8.48
C ASP A 91 -1.43 -6.45 8.42
N LEU A 92 -2.05 -6.58 7.23
CA LEU A 92 -3.21 -7.46 7.05
C LEU A 92 -2.89 -8.94 7.30
N LEU A 93 -1.72 -9.43 6.86
CA LEU A 93 -1.27 -10.79 7.16
C LEU A 93 -1.07 -11.01 8.65
N SER A 94 -0.51 -10.02 9.36
CA SER A 94 -0.35 -10.03 10.81
C SER A 94 -1.72 -10.14 11.52
N LEU A 95 -2.71 -9.35 11.08
CA LEU A 95 -4.07 -9.42 11.62
C LEU A 95 -4.71 -10.80 11.40
N TYR A 96 -4.63 -11.36 10.18
CA TYR A 96 -5.21 -12.68 9.89
C TYR A 96 -4.48 -13.82 10.59
N ARG A 97 -3.18 -13.69 10.87
CA ARG A 97 -2.44 -14.62 11.72
C ARG A 97 -3.02 -14.64 13.14
N ASP A 98 -3.32 -13.48 13.71
CA ASP A 98 -3.95 -13.42 15.03
C ASP A 98 -5.37 -13.97 15.04
N VAL A 99 -6.12 -13.78 13.94
CA VAL A 99 -7.44 -14.40 13.75
C VAL A 99 -7.31 -15.93 13.78
N LEU A 100 -6.34 -16.50 13.06
CA LEU A 100 -6.08 -17.95 13.08
C LEU A 100 -5.65 -18.45 14.47
N VAL A 101 -4.84 -17.69 15.20
CA VAL A 101 -4.43 -18.04 16.58
C VAL A 101 -5.65 -18.22 17.47
N ILE A 102 -6.63 -17.30 17.40
CA ILE A 102 -7.88 -17.42 18.14
C ILE A 102 -8.71 -18.61 17.64
N GLN A 103 -8.91 -18.74 16.32
CA GLN A 103 -9.74 -19.80 15.72
C GLN A 103 -9.23 -21.21 16.03
N LEU A 104 -7.91 -21.38 16.15
CA LEU A 104 -7.27 -22.66 16.43
C LEU A 104 -7.05 -22.92 17.94
N GLY A 105 -7.39 -21.95 18.81
CA GLY A 105 -7.17 -22.06 20.25
C GLY A 105 -5.68 -22.17 20.62
N ALA A 106 -4.79 -21.58 19.82
CA ALA A 106 -3.35 -21.68 20.05
C ALA A 106 -2.93 -20.78 21.23
N ALA A 107 -2.05 -21.30 22.09
CA ALA A 107 -1.50 -20.56 23.24
C ALA A 107 -0.31 -19.68 22.82
N VAL A 108 -0.54 -18.74 21.91
CA VAL A 108 0.47 -17.78 21.42
C VAL A 108 -0.07 -16.36 21.56
N GLU A 109 0.79 -15.41 21.95
CA GLU A 109 0.41 -14.01 22.07
C GLU A 109 0.01 -13.39 20.72
N LEU A 110 -1.02 -12.53 20.76
CA LEU A 110 -1.47 -11.78 19.60
C LEU A 110 -0.48 -10.64 19.30
N VAL A 111 -0.20 -10.41 18.02
CA VAL A 111 0.66 -9.31 17.58
C VAL A 111 -0.09 -7.98 17.64
N ASN A 112 -1.38 -7.99 17.28
CA ASN A 112 -2.21 -6.80 17.11
C ASN A 112 -3.10 -6.58 18.34
N VAL A 113 -2.49 -6.46 19.52
CA VAL A 113 -3.21 -6.32 20.81
C VAL A 113 -4.18 -5.12 20.80
N GLU A 114 -3.77 -4.00 20.23
CA GLU A 114 -4.63 -2.80 20.08
C GLU A 114 -5.86 -3.01 19.18
N HIS A 115 -5.88 -4.11 18.42
CA HIS A 115 -6.96 -4.48 17.50
C HIS A 115 -7.65 -5.79 17.91
N GLU A 116 -7.49 -6.24 19.16
CA GLU A 116 -8.02 -7.53 19.65
C GLU A 116 -9.52 -7.69 19.39
N GLU A 117 -10.34 -6.64 19.60
CA GLU A 117 -11.78 -6.69 19.33
C GLU A 117 -12.09 -7.01 17.86
N THR A 118 -11.33 -6.42 16.92
CA THR A 118 -11.45 -6.69 15.49
C THR A 118 -11.02 -8.12 15.17
N VAL A 119 -9.91 -8.58 15.76
CA VAL A 119 -9.42 -9.96 15.59
C VAL A 119 -10.47 -10.96 16.06
N ARG A 120 -11.04 -10.76 17.25
CA ARG A 120 -12.08 -11.63 17.83
C ARG A 120 -13.34 -11.64 16.98
N THR A 121 -13.81 -10.47 16.53
CA THR A 121 -14.97 -10.36 15.64
C THR A 121 -14.76 -11.14 14.34
N LEU A 122 -13.58 -11.02 13.72
CA LEU A 122 -13.25 -11.77 12.51
C LEU A 122 -13.13 -13.28 12.77
N ALA A 123 -12.56 -13.68 13.91
CA ALA A 123 -12.44 -15.08 14.32
C ALA A 123 -13.81 -15.75 14.51
N GLU A 124 -14.76 -15.04 15.11
CA GLU A 124 -16.13 -15.52 15.34
C GLU A 124 -16.97 -15.55 14.05
N SER A 125 -16.72 -14.64 13.10
CA SER A 125 -17.50 -14.49 11.87
C SER A 125 -16.91 -15.20 10.65
N SER A 126 -15.86 -16.01 10.83
CA SER A 126 -15.26 -16.79 9.74
C SER A 126 -14.66 -18.12 10.22
N THR A 127 -14.34 -19.00 9.28
CA THR A 127 -13.65 -20.28 9.55
C THR A 127 -12.13 -20.16 9.32
N PRO A 128 -11.31 -21.07 9.88
CA PRO A 128 -9.88 -21.12 9.59
C PRO A 128 -9.57 -21.18 8.08
N GLU A 129 -10.34 -21.95 7.31
CA GLU A 129 -10.17 -22.08 5.87
C GLU A 129 -10.43 -20.77 5.13
N GLN A 130 -11.45 -20.02 5.57
CA GLN A 130 -11.72 -18.69 5.02
C GLN A 130 -10.59 -17.71 5.35
N THR A 131 -10.07 -17.74 6.58
CA THR A 131 -8.93 -16.91 6.98
C THR A 131 -7.69 -17.23 6.15
N LEU A 132 -7.38 -18.51 5.91
CA LEU A 132 -6.26 -18.93 5.06
C LEU A 132 -6.43 -18.45 3.61
N ARG A 133 -7.63 -18.58 3.01
CA ARG A 133 -7.90 -18.06 1.67
C ARG A 133 -7.68 -16.54 1.57
N ARG A 134 -8.02 -15.79 2.62
CA ARG A 134 -7.76 -14.35 2.70
C ARG A 134 -6.27 -14.06 2.74
N MET A 135 -5.50 -14.81 3.54
CA MET A 135 -4.04 -14.70 3.59
C MET A 135 -3.39 -15.02 2.24
N ASP A 136 -3.85 -16.07 1.55
CA ASP A 136 -3.39 -16.41 0.21
C ASP A 136 -3.68 -15.28 -0.80
N ALA A 137 -4.87 -14.69 -0.74
CA ALA A 137 -5.23 -13.55 -1.60
C ALA A 137 -4.31 -12.34 -1.36
N VAL A 138 -3.93 -12.07 -0.11
CA VAL A 138 -2.93 -11.03 0.21
C VAL A 138 -1.57 -11.42 -0.36
N GLY A 139 -1.12 -12.67 -0.23
CA GLY A 139 0.13 -13.16 -0.81
C GLY A 139 0.19 -13.03 -2.34
N VAL A 140 -0.92 -13.34 -3.02
CA VAL A 140 -1.07 -13.16 -4.47
C VAL A 140 -0.98 -11.68 -4.85
N ALA A 141 -1.61 -10.79 -4.10
CA ALA A 141 -1.56 -9.34 -4.34
C ALA A 141 -0.14 -8.78 -4.20
N ARG A 142 0.61 -9.21 -3.17
CA ARG A 142 2.03 -8.89 -3.00
C ARG A 142 2.87 -9.33 -4.19
N THR A 143 2.68 -10.57 -4.64
CA THR A 143 3.38 -11.11 -5.82
C THR A 143 3.08 -10.30 -7.09
N ARG A 144 1.80 -9.91 -7.30
CA ARG A 144 1.38 -9.07 -8.42
C ARG A 144 2.02 -7.68 -8.37
N LEU A 145 2.07 -7.05 -7.20
CA LEU A 145 2.69 -5.74 -7.02
C LEU A 145 4.20 -5.78 -7.29
N ALA A 146 4.88 -6.83 -6.85
CA ALA A 146 6.29 -7.07 -7.19
C ALA A 146 6.48 -7.31 -8.70
N GLY A 147 5.52 -7.96 -9.36
CA GLY A 147 5.48 -8.24 -10.80
C GLY A 147 5.04 -7.07 -11.70
N ASN A 148 5.03 -5.84 -11.21
CA ASN A 148 4.63 -4.62 -11.94
C ASN A 148 3.17 -4.56 -12.39
N VAL A 149 2.26 -5.31 -11.77
CA VAL A 149 0.82 -5.09 -11.97
C VAL A 149 0.44 -3.70 -11.48
N ALA A 150 -0.55 -3.08 -12.14
CA ALA A 150 -1.09 -1.78 -11.72
C ALA A 150 -1.58 -1.87 -10.25
N PRO A 151 -1.13 -0.97 -9.35
CA PRO A 151 -1.42 -1.10 -7.92
C PRO A 151 -2.91 -1.19 -7.60
N LEU A 152 -3.73 -0.35 -8.23
CA LEU A 152 -5.18 -0.36 -8.03
C LEU A 152 -5.80 -1.73 -8.32
N LEU A 153 -5.50 -2.32 -9.48
CA LEU A 153 -6.02 -3.64 -9.87
C LEU A 153 -5.58 -4.75 -8.91
N ALA A 154 -4.33 -4.72 -8.44
CA ALA A 154 -3.83 -5.72 -7.51
C ALA A 154 -4.56 -5.64 -6.16
N VAL A 155 -4.76 -4.42 -5.65
CA VAL A 155 -5.41 -4.16 -4.36
C VAL A 155 -6.93 -4.40 -4.44
N GLU A 156 -7.59 -4.05 -5.55
CA GLU A 156 -9.01 -4.35 -5.78
C GLU A 156 -9.27 -5.86 -5.76
N ALA A 157 -8.48 -6.62 -6.51
CA ALA A 157 -8.60 -8.08 -6.56
C ALA A 157 -8.40 -8.72 -5.17
N MET A 158 -7.45 -8.19 -4.39
CA MET A 158 -7.23 -8.59 -3.00
C MET A 158 -8.47 -8.28 -2.16
N ALA A 159 -8.91 -7.02 -2.14
CA ALA A 159 -10.01 -6.56 -1.29
C ALA A 159 -11.31 -7.33 -1.55
N ILE A 160 -11.59 -7.66 -2.82
CA ILE A 160 -12.75 -8.48 -3.19
C ILE A 160 -12.68 -9.88 -2.56
N ALA A 161 -11.48 -10.46 -2.46
CA ALA A 161 -11.29 -11.77 -1.83
C ALA A 161 -11.38 -11.73 -0.29
N LEU A 162 -11.18 -10.55 0.32
CA LEU A 162 -11.26 -10.37 1.77
C LEU A 162 -12.68 -10.35 2.33
N ARG A 163 -13.68 -10.13 1.47
CA ARG A 163 -15.11 -10.10 1.84
C ARG A 163 -15.54 -11.36 2.61
N PRO A 164 -16.59 -11.29 3.43
CA PRO A 164 -17.27 -12.48 3.92
C PRO A 164 -17.66 -13.38 2.74
N GLN A 165 -17.21 -14.63 2.77
CA GLN A 165 -17.60 -15.63 1.77
C GLN A 165 -18.64 -16.52 2.44
N GLY A 166 -19.89 -16.43 1.99
CA GLY A 166 -20.97 -17.31 2.43
C GLY A 166 -20.79 -18.74 1.93
#